data_AF-M4BMA4-F1
#
_entry.id   AF-M4BMA4-F1
#
_cell.length_a   1.000
_cell.length_b   1.000
_cell.length_c   1.000
_cell.angle_alpha   90.00
_cell.angle_beta   90.00
_cell.angle_gamma   90.00
#
_symmetry.space_group_name_H-M   'P 1'
#
loop_
_entity.id
_entity.type
_entity.pdbx_description
1 polymer ?
#
loop_
_entity_poly.entity_id
_entity_poly.type
_entity_poly.pdbx_seq_one_letter_code
_entity_poly.pdbx_strand_id
1 'polypeptide(L)'
;MVERSRTLQLQLEFMERTGRAVEELVQKMKKAHAEQETFLVAFTASLEDLAAQETCKPLAKCLEDLRECGQSLVRESHDVMMVRPETEILEVVTQVNDLAVTPMKRLLEDREKAVKIEVKLQTEFDEMKRGSAAKEKEKKLRMLSDQKRRVENVNALLDIHMESFERYRIEKMKKIVAELARSQAFYHAKGLELFAVPCQAIAKLYTTDVGQSKGAAQSVVVLALFCACCARVSTYSPEAFARMNPFRAVCVVDCQYQCRIAGAVKFLARPSNFAESSSNFLTVCRCNNSVSALHKFCQSHTSESTR
;
A
#
# COMPACT_ATOMS: atom_id res chain seq x y z
N MET A 1 -4.44 -31.40 -20.15
CA MET A 1 -3.07 -31.16 -19.60
C MET A 1 -2.26 -30.13 -20.38
N VAL A 2 -2.22 -30.17 -21.71
CA VAL A 2 -1.48 -29.18 -22.54
C VAL A 2 -1.91 -27.73 -22.25
N GLU A 3 -3.22 -27.48 -22.16
CA GLU A 3 -3.75 -26.15 -21.83
C GLU A 3 -3.31 -25.68 -20.43
N ARG A 4 -3.29 -26.57 -19.44
CA ARG A 4 -2.89 -26.24 -18.07
C ARG A 4 -1.43 -25.82 -17.96
N SER A 5 -0.53 -26.51 -18.67
CA SER A 5 0.89 -26.12 -18.76
C SER A 5 1.06 -24.77 -19.47
N ARG A 6 0.29 -24.52 -20.53
CA ARG A 6 0.30 -23.24 -21.23
C ARG A 6 -0.20 -22.09 -20.33
N THR A 7 -1.28 -22.31 -19.57
CA THR A 7 -1.79 -21.33 -18.60
C THR A 7 -0.75 -21.01 -17.55
N LEU A 8 -0.09 -22.03 -16.97
CA LEU A 8 0.96 -21.82 -15.97
C LEU A 8 2.14 -21.04 -16.57
N GLN A 9 2.57 -21.37 -17.79
CA GLN A 9 3.64 -20.62 -18.47
C GLN A 9 3.29 -19.14 -18.62
N LEU A 10 2.08 -18.83 -19.09
CA LEU A 10 1.59 -17.46 -19.20
C LEU A 10 1.54 -16.74 -17.85
N GLN A 11 1.16 -17.45 -16.78
CA GLN A 11 1.15 -16.90 -15.42
C GLN A 11 2.56 -16.56 -14.93
N LEU A 12 3.55 -17.42 -15.21
CA LEU A 12 4.94 -17.17 -14.84
C LEU A 12 5.52 -15.97 -15.59
N GLU A 13 5.30 -15.88 -16.90
CA GLU A 13 5.70 -14.74 -17.73
C GLU A 13 5.01 -13.44 -17.31
N PHE A 14 3.73 -13.52 -16.91
CA PHE A 14 3.02 -12.39 -16.32
C PHE A 14 3.69 -11.94 -15.01
N MET A 15 4.00 -12.87 -14.11
CA MET A 15 4.64 -12.54 -12.83
C MET A 15 5.99 -11.87 -13.00
N GLU A 16 6.82 -12.29 -13.94
CA GLU A 16 8.11 -11.62 -14.21
C GLU A 16 7.93 -10.20 -14.73
N ARG A 17 6.95 -9.99 -15.62
CA ARG A 17 6.61 -8.65 -16.11
C ARG A 17 6.08 -7.78 -14.99
N THR A 18 5.22 -8.32 -14.13
CA THR A 18 4.71 -7.63 -12.95
C THR A 18 5.84 -7.28 -11.98
N GLY A 19 6.78 -8.19 -11.72
CA GLY A 19 7.95 -7.95 -10.87
C GLY A 19 8.78 -6.77 -11.37
N ARG A 20 9.14 -6.77 -12.66
CA ARG A 20 9.86 -5.63 -13.29
C ARG A 20 9.07 -4.32 -13.21
N ALA A 21 7.76 -4.36 -13.45
CA ALA A 21 6.92 -3.17 -13.36
C ALA A 21 6.86 -2.63 -11.92
N VAL A 22 6.82 -3.51 -10.91
CA VAL A 22 6.88 -3.12 -9.49
C VAL A 22 8.23 -2.50 -9.15
N GLU A 23 9.33 -3.09 -9.60
CA GLU A 23 10.68 -2.53 -9.43
C GLU A 23 10.77 -1.12 -10.01
N GLU A 24 10.33 -0.93 -11.25
CA GLU A 24 10.29 0.39 -11.90
C GLU A 24 9.41 1.39 -11.13
N LEU A 25 8.25 0.97 -10.63
CA LEU A 25 7.36 1.82 -9.85
C LEU A 25 7.98 2.25 -8.52
N VAL A 26 8.65 1.34 -7.82
CA VAL A 26 9.38 1.66 -6.58
C VAL A 26 10.49 2.67 -6.87
N GLN A 27 11.26 2.50 -7.96
CA GLN A 27 12.29 3.47 -8.33
C GLN A 27 11.70 4.85 -8.68
N LYS A 28 10.58 4.89 -9.41
CA LYS A 28 9.86 6.14 -9.70
C LYS A 28 9.35 6.82 -8.43
N MET A 29 8.81 6.05 -7.49
CA MET A 29 8.34 6.55 -6.21
C MET A 29 9.50 7.14 -5.39
N LYS A 30 10.62 6.44 -5.28
CA LYS A 30 11.82 6.95 -4.59
C LYS A 30 12.32 8.25 -5.21
N LYS A 31 12.38 8.31 -6.56
CA LYS A 31 12.78 9.53 -7.26
C LYS A 31 11.83 10.69 -6.96
N ALA A 32 10.52 10.47 -7.04
CA ALA A 32 9.52 11.49 -6.73
C ALA A 32 9.65 12.00 -5.29
N HIS A 33 9.92 11.11 -4.32
CA HIS A 33 10.17 11.49 -2.93
C HIS A 33 11.47 12.27 -2.76
N ALA A 34 12.56 11.88 -3.40
CA ALA A 34 13.81 12.66 -3.34
C ALA A 34 13.65 14.08 -3.91
N GLU A 35 12.90 14.23 -5.00
CA GLU A 35 12.55 15.55 -5.57
C GLU A 35 11.68 16.36 -4.59
N GLN A 36 10.76 15.69 -3.89
CA GLN A 36 9.92 16.31 -2.88
C GLN A 36 10.71 16.74 -1.63
N GLU A 37 11.65 15.93 -1.15
CA GLU A 37 12.56 16.29 -0.05
C GLU A 37 13.39 17.52 -0.42
N THR A 38 13.95 17.54 -1.62
CA THR A 38 14.70 18.69 -2.15
C THR A 38 13.85 19.96 -2.17
N PHE A 39 12.60 19.85 -2.63
CA PHE A 39 11.66 20.96 -2.61
C PHE A 39 11.35 21.41 -1.18
N LEU A 40 11.07 20.49 -0.26
CA LEU A 40 10.77 20.82 1.13
C LEU A 40 11.96 21.50 1.83
N VAL A 41 13.19 21.08 1.56
CA VAL A 41 14.40 21.75 2.06
C VAL A 41 14.44 23.21 1.58
N ALA A 42 14.29 23.45 0.27
CA ALA A 42 14.26 24.82 -0.27
C ALA A 42 13.10 25.65 0.28
N PHE A 43 11.93 25.04 0.42
CA PHE A 43 10.74 25.66 1.00
C PHE A 43 10.97 26.08 2.45
N THR A 44 11.57 25.21 3.27
CA THR A 44 11.89 25.51 4.67
C THR A 44 12.90 26.66 4.79
N ALA A 45 13.91 26.72 3.91
CA ALA A 45 14.84 27.85 3.87
C ALA A 45 14.12 29.17 3.52
N SER A 46 13.19 29.15 2.57
CA SER A 46 12.39 30.34 2.23
C SER A 46 11.50 30.78 3.40
N LEU A 47 10.92 29.84 4.16
CA LEU A 47 10.14 30.17 5.35
C LEU A 47 11.01 30.80 6.45
N GLU A 48 12.25 30.35 6.61
CA GLU A 48 13.22 30.95 7.53
C GLU A 48 13.54 32.40 7.16
N ASP A 49 13.86 32.65 5.89
CA ASP A 49 14.15 33.99 5.39
C ASP A 49 12.95 34.93 5.56
N LEU A 50 11.73 34.43 5.31
CA LEU A 50 10.49 35.20 5.50
C LEU A 50 10.22 35.47 6.97
N ALA A 51 10.40 34.48 7.85
CA ALA A 51 10.24 34.65 9.29
C ALA A 51 11.21 35.70 9.85
N ALA A 52 12.46 35.71 9.39
CA ALA A 52 13.48 36.67 9.80
C ALA A 52 13.19 38.12 9.36
N GLN A 53 12.47 38.28 8.25
CA GLN A 53 12.08 39.59 7.71
C GLN A 53 10.72 40.08 8.21
N GLU A 54 9.93 39.20 8.84
CA GLU A 54 8.57 39.51 9.26
C GLU A 54 8.56 40.35 10.55
N THR A 55 7.89 41.51 10.48
CA THR A 55 7.76 42.44 11.61
C THR A 55 6.67 42.03 12.59
N CYS A 56 5.63 41.32 12.10
CA CYS A 56 4.56 40.78 12.90
C CYS A 56 5.04 39.52 13.64
N LYS A 57 5.47 39.67 14.91
CA LYS A 57 6.03 38.57 15.72
C LYS A 57 5.16 37.30 15.73
N PRO A 58 3.82 37.36 15.86
CA PRO A 58 2.99 36.16 15.80
C PRO A 58 3.04 35.44 14.44
N LEU A 59 3.12 36.19 13.34
CA LEU A 59 3.24 35.62 12.00
C LEU A 59 4.65 35.04 11.77
N ALA A 60 5.70 35.74 12.19
CA ALA A 60 7.08 35.25 12.17
C ALA A 60 7.18 33.89 12.88
N LYS A 61 6.60 33.77 14.07
CA LYS A 61 6.57 32.50 14.82
C LYS A 61 5.83 31.39 14.06
N CYS A 62 4.69 31.70 13.45
CA CYS A 62 3.97 30.72 12.65
C CYS A 62 4.78 30.22 11.44
N LEU A 63 5.56 31.10 10.80
CA LEU A 63 6.45 30.75 9.69
C LEU A 63 7.61 29.85 10.16
N GLU A 64 8.19 30.11 11.33
CA GLU A 64 9.18 29.24 11.97
C GLU A 64 8.60 27.85 12.29
N ASP A 65 7.38 27.80 12.84
CA ASP A 65 6.72 26.52 13.16
C ASP A 65 6.42 25.72 11.89
N LEU A 66 5.99 26.37 10.80
CA LEU A 66 5.82 25.72 9.50
C LEU A 66 7.14 25.17 8.94
N ARG A 67 8.24 25.91 9.10
CA ARG A 67 9.58 25.47 8.70
C ARG A 67 9.96 24.20 9.47
N GLU A 68 9.80 24.20 10.78
CA GLU A 68 10.11 23.05 11.64
C GLU A 68 9.25 21.82 11.27
N CYS A 69 7.99 22.03 10.93
CA CYS A 69 7.10 20.97 10.42
C CYS A 69 7.60 20.38 9.10
N GLY A 70 8.04 21.22 8.16
CA GLY A 70 8.62 20.77 6.89
C GLY A 70 9.88 19.93 7.08
N GLN A 71 10.79 20.39 7.95
CA GLN A 71 12.01 19.64 8.29
C GLN A 71 11.71 18.32 9.00
N SER A 72 10.71 18.31 9.88
CA SER A 72 10.29 17.10 10.59
C SER A 72 9.64 16.10 9.64
N LEU A 73 8.80 16.56 8.72
CA LEU A 73 8.17 15.68 7.72
C LEU A 73 9.21 14.98 6.86
N VAL A 74 10.21 15.70 6.34
CA VAL A 74 11.32 15.10 5.57
C VAL A 74 12.02 14.02 6.39
N ARG A 75 12.44 14.36 7.61
CA ARG A 75 13.20 13.45 8.48
C ARG A 75 12.41 12.21 8.88
N GLU A 76 11.16 12.38 9.29
CA GLU A 76 10.32 11.28 9.78
C GLU A 76 9.78 10.39 8.64
N SER A 77 9.66 10.93 7.42
CA SER A 77 9.17 10.15 6.28
C SER A 77 10.27 9.49 5.45
N HIS A 78 11.52 9.92 5.57
CA HIS A 78 12.63 9.40 4.78
C HIS A 78 12.73 7.87 4.83
N ASP A 79 12.82 7.29 6.03
CA ASP A 79 12.94 5.84 6.19
C ASP A 79 11.73 5.10 5.60
N VAL A 80 10.53 5.63 5.81
CA VAL A 80 9.27 4.99 5.39
C VAL A 80 9.04 5.08 3.88
N MET A 81 9.50 6.15 3.23
CA MET A 81 9.24 6.42 1.80
C MET A 81 10.43 6.09 0.90
N MET A 82 11.65 6.02 1.43
CA MET A 82 12.87 5.76 0.67
C MET A 82 13.48 4.40 0.95
N VAL A 83 13.66 4.05 2.22
CA VAL A 83 14.41 2.84 2.65
C VAL A 83 13.50 1.61 2.71
N ARG A 84 12.33 1.76 3.33
CA ARG A 84 11.40 0.65 3.55
C ARG A 84 10.82 0.08 2.24
N PRO A 85 10.49 0.86 1.20
CA PRO A 85 10.06 0.30 -0.08
C PRO A 85 11.15 -0.54 -0.76
N GLU A 86 12.41 -0.17 -0.62
CA GLU A 86 13.52 -0.95 -1.17
C GLU A 86 13.67 -2.30 -0.45
N THR A 87 13.67 -2.26 0.88
CA THR A 87 13.85 -3.46 1.71
C THR A 87 12.62 -4.37 1.73
N GLU A 88 11.41 -3.82 1.86
CA GLU A 88 10.20 -4.62 2.06
C GLU A 88 9.45 -4.97 0.78
N ILE A 89 9.66 -4.23 -0.32
CA ILE A 89 9.00 -4.51 -1.61
C ILE A 89 9.95 -5.21 -2.57
N LEU A 90 11.14 -4.66 -2.81
CA LEU A 90 12.05 -5.25 -3.81
C LEU A 90 12.56 -6.62 -3.36
N GLU A 91 12.87 -6.78 -2.07
CA GLU A 91 13.24 -8.09 -1.54
C GLU A 91 12.12 -9.12 -1.73
N VAL A 92 10.85 -8.72 -1.54
CA VAL A 92 9.71 -9.61 -1.75
C VAL A 92 9.56 -9.97 -3.23
N VAL A 93 9.79 -9.03 -4.15
CA VAL A 93 9.81 -9.31 -5.60
C VAL A 93 10.92 -10.31 -5.94
N THR A 94 12.12 -10.12 -5.41
CA THR A 94 13.24 -11.07 -5.57
C THR A 94 12.88 -12.45 -5.04
N GLN A 95 12.32 -12.54 -3.83
CA GLN A 95 11.86 -13.80 -3.24
C GLN A 95 10.79 -14.49 -4.08
N VAL A 96 9.88 -13.75 -4.72
CA VAL A 96 8.89 -14.33 -5.66
C VAL A 96 9.57 -14.92 -6.89
N ASN A 97 10.54 -14.20 -7.46
CA ASN A 97 11.27 -14.70 -8.62
C ASN A 97 12.11 -15.94 -8.30
N ASP A 98 12.84 -15.93 -7.19
CA ASP A 98 13.81 -16.97 -6.84
C ASP A 98 13.15 -18.23 -6.28
N LEU A 99 12.12 -18.06 -5.44
CA LEU A 99 11.51 -19.18 -4.71
C LEU A 99 10.23 -19.72 -5.37
N ALA A 100 9.60 -18.96 -6.26
CA ALA A 100 8.34 -19.36 -6.88
C ALA A 100 8.43 -19.43 -8.41
N VAL A 101 8.83 -18.36 -9.09
CA VAL A 101 8.84 -18.33 -10.55
C VAL A 101 9.90 -19.25 -11.14
N THR A 102 11.16 -19.11 -10.71
CA THR A 102 12.29 -19.87 -11.24
C THR A 102 12.13 -21.39 -11.06
N PRO A 103 11.72 -21.89 -9.88
CA PRO A 103 11.50 -23.33 -9.70
C PRO A 103 10.37 -23.88 -10.57
N MET A 104 9.25 -23.15 -10.71
CA MET A 104 8.13 -23.59 -11.55
C MET A 104 8.50 -23.62 -13.03
N LYS A 105 9.33 -22.68 -13.50
CA LYS A 105 9.87 -22.72 -14.87
C LYS A 105 10.73 -23.95 -15.12
N ARG A 106 11.64 -24.27 -14.19
CA ARG A 106 12.49 -25.47 -14.29
C ARG A 106 11.65 -26.75 -14.36
N LEU A 107 10.61 -26.87 -13.53
CA LEU A 107 9.69 -28.01 -13.56
C LEU A 107 8.92 -28.10 -14.89
N LEU A 108 8.51 -26.97 -15.47
CA LEU A 108 7.87 -26.94 -16.78
C LEU A 108 8.83 -27.38 -17.90
N GLU A 109 10.08 -26.92 -17.89
CA GLU A 109 11.11 -27.34 -18.84
C GLU A 109 11.41 -28.83 -18.74
N ASP A 110 11.50 -29.36 -17.52
CA ASP A 110 11.72 -30.80 -17.29
C ASP A 110 10.54 -31.64 -17.78
N ARG A 111 9.31 -31.17 -17.57
CA ARG A 111 8.12 -31.79 -18.14
C ARG A 111 8.17 -31.80 -19.66
N GLU A 112 8.50 -30.66 -20.28
CA GLU A 112 8.56 -30.55 -21.74
C GLU A 112 9.60 -31.51 -22.32
N LYS A 113 10.79 -31.61 -21.70
CA LYS A 113 11.82 -32.59 -22.08
C LYS A 113 11.30 -34.03 -21.93
N ALA A 114 10.65 -34.35 -20.82
CA ALA A 114 10.14 -35.70 -20.57
C ALA A 114 9.08 -36.12 -21.61
N VAL A 115 8.15 -35.21 -21.93
CA VAL A 115 7.11 -35.45 -22.95
C VAL A 115 7.73 -35.57 -24.35
N LYS A 116 8.71 -34.73 -24.70
CA LYS A 116 9.42 -34.84 -26.00
C LYS A 116 10.09 -36.20 -26.17
N ILE A 117 10.69 -36.76 -25.11
CA ILE A 117 11.30 -38.09 -25.14
C ILE A 117 10.23 -39.18 -25.25
N GLU A 118 9.12 -39.06 -24.51
CA GLU A 118 7.99 -40.00 -24.60
C GLU A 118 7.45 -40.08 -26.03
N VAL A 119 7.18 -38.93 -26.66
CA VAL A 119 6.68 -38.86 -28.04
C VAL A 119 7.66 -39.52 -29.01
N LYS A 120 8.96 -39.23 -28.89
CA LYS A 120 10.00 -39.88 -29.73
C LYS A 120 10.00 -41.40 -29.57
N LEU A 121 9.99 -41.90 -28.33
CA LEU A 121 9.98 -43.34 -28.06
C LEU A 121 8.69 -44.01 -28.54
N GLN A 122 7.56 -43.32 -28.46
CA GLN A 122 6.28 -43.80 -28.95
C GLN A 122 6.30 -43.91 -30.49
N THR A 123 6.76 -42.88 -31.20
CA THR A 123 6.94 -42.92 -32.66
C THR A 123 7.88 -44.04 -33.10
N GLU A 124 9.05 -44.16 -32.47
CA GLU A 124 10.02 -45.23 -32.78
C GLU A 124 9.44 -46.64 -32.48
N PHE A 125 8.57 -46.76 -31.47
CA PHE A 125 7.87 -48.02 -31.18
C PHE A 125 6.82 -48.37 -32.24
N ASP A 126 6.06 -47.38 -32.68
CA ASP A 126 4.99 -47.53 -33.67
C ASP A 126 5.53 -47.82 -35.08
N GLU A 127 6.71 -47.28 -35.42
CA GLU A 127 7.40 -47.51 -36.69
C GLU A 127 8.07 -48.90 -36.81
N MET A 128 8.21 -49.65 -35.70
CA MET A 128 8.77 -51.00 -35.75
C MET A 128 7.85 -51.97 -36.53
N LYS A 129 8.30 -52.36 -37.73
CA LYS A 129 7.60 -53.31 -38.60
C LYS A 129 7.46 -54.70 -37.95
N ARG A 130 6.52 -55.52 -38.45
CA ARG A 130 6.28 -56.92 -38.01
C ARG A 130 7.49 -57.87 -38.11
N GLY A 131 8.61 -57.45 -38.70
CA GLY A 131 9.86 -58.20 -38.79
C GLY A 131 10.96 -57.78 -37.81
N SER A 132 10.75 -56.76 -36.98
CA SER A 132 11.71 -56.35 -35.93
C SER A 132 11.91 -57.50 -34.93
N ALA A 133 13.15 -57.71 -34.49
CA ALA A 133 13.47 -58.76 -33.53
C ALA A 133 12.63 -58.58 -32.25
N ALA A 134 11.94 -59.64 -31.80
CA ALA A 134 11.04 -59.57 -30.64
C ALA A 134 11.71 -58.97 -29.39
N LYS A 135 13.01 -59.26 -29.20
CA LYS A 135 13.84 -58.70 -28.12
C LYS A 135 14.01 -57.18 -28.21
N GLU A 136 14.13 -56.62 -29.41
CA GLU A 136 14.27 -55.17 -29.63
C GLU A 136 12.96 -54.44 -29.35
N LYS A 137 11.84 -55.03 -29.81
CA LYS A 137 10.50 -54.51 -29.52
C LYS A 137 10.20 -54.50 -28.01
N GLU A 138 10.57 -55.57 -27.31
CA GLU A 138 10.42 -55.67 -25.86
C GLU A 138 11.28 -54.62 -25.12
N LYS A 139 12.55 -54.45 -25.54
CA LYS A 139 13.43 -53.41 -24.98
C LYS A 139 12.82 -52.02 -25.12
N LYS A 140 12.29 -51.69 -26.30
CA LYS A 140 11.67 -50.37 -26.56
C LYS A 140 10.41 -50.15 -25.74
N LEU A 141 9.58 -51.19 -25.59
CA LEU A 141 8.39 -51.14 -24.74
C LEU A 141 8.74 -50.84 -23.28
N ARG A 142 9.81 -51.46 -22.76
CA ARG A 142 10.31 -51.17 -21.40
C ARG A 142 10.76 -49.71 -21.27
N MET A 143 11.55 -49.20 -22.22
CA MET A 143 11.98 -47.80 -22.23
C MET A 143 10.80 -46.82 -22.28
N LEU A 144 9.80 -47.11 -23.11
CA LEU A 144 8.58 -46.29 -23.21
C LEU A 144 7.78 -46.32 -21.90
N SER A 145 7.64 -47.49 -21.27
CA SER A 145 6.98 -47.64 -19.97
C SER A 145 7.69 -46.82 -18.88
N ASP A 146 9.02 -46.90 -18.80
CA ASP A 146 9.81 -46.12 -17.84
C ASP A 146 9.67 -44.62 -18.09
N GLN A 147 9.63 -44.19 -19.36
CA GLN A 147 9.47 -42.79 -19.71
C GLN A 147 8.07 -42.28 -19.39
N LYS A 148 7.01 -43.07 -19.63
CA LYS A 148 5.63 -42.72 -19.23
C LYS A 148 5.53 -42.49 -17.72
N ARG A 149 6.14 -43.38 -16.92
CA ARG A 149 6.24 -43.20 -15.46
C ARG A 149 6.96 -41.91 -15.06
N ARG A 150 8.03 -41.53 -15.78
CA ARG A 150 8.73 -40.25 -15.54
C ARG A 150 7.84 -39.04 -15.84
N VAL A 151 7.08 -39.09 -16.94
CA VAL A 151 6.12 -38.02 -17.29
C VAL A 151 5.04 -37.90 -16.21
N GLU A 152 4.48 -39.01 -15.75
CA GLU A 152 3.53 -39.05 -14.63
C GLU A 152 4.12 -38.43 -13.35
N ASN A 153 5.35 -38.81 -12.98
CA ASN A 153 6.03 -38.27 -11.80
C ASN A 153 6.21 -36.74 -11.88
N VAL A 154 6.64 -36.21 -13.03
CA VAL A 154 6.82 -34.76 -13.20
C VAL A 154 5.47 -34.02 -13.19
N ASN A 155 4.42 -34.60 -13.77
CA ASN A 155 3.08 -34.03 -13.69
C ASN A 155 2.57 -33.97 -12.24
N ALA A 156 2.77 -35.03 -11.46
CA ALA A 156 2.41 -35.06 -10.04
C ALA A 156 3.17 -34.00 -9.22
N LEU A 157 4.48 -33.82 -9.47
CA LEU A 157 5.27 -32.76 -8.84
C LEU A 157 4.74 -31.36 -9.21
N LEU A 158 4.43 -31.12 -10.48
CA LEU A 158 3.83 -29.87 -10.92
C LEU A 158 2.49 -29.59 -10.22
N ASP A 159 1.64 -30.60 -10.08
CA ASP A 159 0.35 -30.45 -9.39
C ASP A 159 0.53 -30.01 -7.94
N ILE A 160 1.45 -30.64 -7.21
CA ILE A 160 1.77 -30.30 -5.82
C ILE A 160 2.30 -28.86 -5.72
N HIS A 161 3.27 -28.50 -6.59
CA HIS A 161 3.90 -27.19 -6.53
C HIS A 161 3.01 -26.06 -7.04
N MET A 162 2.06 -26.34 -7.94
CA MET A 162 1.11 -25.33 -8.45
C MET A 162 0.27 -24.71 -7.34
N GLU A 163 -0.27 -25.51 -6.42
CA GLU A 163 -1.10 -24.98 -5.33
C GLU A 163 -0.26 -24.12 -4.37
N SER A 164 0.94 -24.59 -4.04
CA SER A 164 1.89 -23.85 -3.21
C SER A 164 2.31 -22.54 -3.88
N PHE A 165 2.58 -22.57 -5.19
CA PHE A 165 2.95 -21.40 -5.98
C PHE A 165 1.84 -20.34 -5.92
N GLU A 166 0.59 -20.74 -6.14
CA GLU A 166 -0.53 -19.81 -6.18
C GLU A 166 -0.77 -19.13 -4.82
N ARG A 167 -0.72 -19.91 -3.74
CA ARG A 167 -0.85 -19.40 -2.37
C ARG A 167 0.27 -18.41 -2.04
N TYR A 168 1.52 -18.81 -2.31
CA TYR A 168 2.70 -17.99 -2.06
C TYR A 168 2.67 -16.68 -2.87
N ARG A 169 2.30 -16.77 -4.16
CA ARG A 169 2.14 -15.61 -5.05
C ARG A 169 1.14 -14.60 -4.50
N ILE A 170 -0.06 -15.04 -4.12
CA ILE A 170 -1.10 -14.17 -3.58
C ILE A 170 -0.63 -13.51 -2.28
N GLU A 171 -0.03 -14.28 -1.38
CA GLU A 171 0.44 -13.78 -0.09
C GLU A 171 1.52 -12.69 -0.26
N LYS A 172 2.51 -12.94 -1.12
CA LYS A 172 3.60 -11.99 -1.37
C LYS A 172 3.12 -10.73 -2.09
N MET A 173 2.21 -10.86 -3.07
CA MET A 173 1.59 -9.70 -3.72
C MET A 173 0.78 -8.85 -2.74
N LYS A 174 0.05 -9.48 -1.80
CA LYS A 174 -0.63 -8.75 -0.71
C LYS A 174 0.36 -7.99 0.17
N LYS A 175 1.50 -8.59 0.51
CA LYS A 175 2.56 -7.92 1.29
C LYS A 175 3.05 -6.66 0.56
N ILE A 176 3.35 -6.76 -0.74
CA ILE A 176 3.80 -5.61 -1.57
C ILE A 176 2.77 -4.47 -1.53
N VAL A 177 1.49 -4.79 -1.81
CA VAL A 177 0.44 -3.75 -1.88
C VAL A 177 0.17 -3.13 -0.50
N ALA A 178 0.14 -3.95 0.55
CA ALA A 178 -0.05 -3.47 1.92
C ALA A 178 1.10 -2.55 2.36
N GLU A 179 2.32 -2.85 1.92
CA GLU A 179 3.48 -2.04 2.22
C GLU A 179 3.41 -0.66 1.57
N LEU A 180 3.14 -0.61 0.26
CA LEU A 180 2.91 0.64 -0.48
C LEU A 180 1.82 1.50 0.17
N ALA A 181 0.68 0.88 0.49
CA ALA A 181 -0.45 1.58 1.11
C ALA A 181 -0.08 2.14 2.50
N ARG A 182 0.64 1.37 3.32
CA ARG A 182 1.08 1.82 4.65
C ARG A 182 2.07 2.97 4.58
N SER A 183 3.04 2.92 3.66
CA SER A 183 4.02 4.00 3.49
C SER A 183 3.33 5.30 3.07
N GLN A 184 2.47 5.25 2.05
CA GLN A 184 1.73 6.42 1.60
C GLN A 184 0.78 6.97 2.68
N ALA A 185 0.07 6.10 3.38
CA ALA A 185 -0.81 6.51 4.47
C ALA A 185 -0.03 7.18 5.61
N PHE A 186 1.13 6.64 5.98
CA PHE A 186 2.00 7.25 6.99
C PHE A 186 2.45 8.64 6.56
N TYR A 187 2.96 8.79 5.34
CA TYR A 187 3.43 10.07 4.81
C TYR A 187 2.34 11.16 4.90
N HIS A 188 1.13 10.86 4.42
CA HIS A 188 0.04 11.82 4.42
C HIS A 188 -0.50 12.09 5.83
N ALA A 189 -0.65 11.06 6.66
CA ALA A 189 -1.12 11.25 8.04
C ALA A 189 -0.13 12.09 8.85
N LYS A 190 1.17 11.84 8.70
CA LYS A 190 2.23 12.61 9.36
C LYS A 190 2.26 14.06 8.89
N GLY A 191 2.07 14.30 7.59
CA GLY A 191 1.90 15.65 7.05
C GLY A 191 0.73 16.39 7.70
N LEU A 192 -0.44 15.75 7.82
CA LEU A 192 -1.59 16.37 8.50
C LEU A 192 -1.33 16.64 9.98
N GLU A 193 -0.72 15.69 10.69
CA GLU A 193 -0.37 15.80 12.11
C GLU A 193 0.55 17.00 12.38
N LEU A 194 1.64 17.12 11.61
CA LEU A 194 2.63 18.18 11.80
C LEU A 194 2.07 19.56 11.45
N PHE A 195 1.40 19.67 10.30
CA PHE A 195 0.98 20.98 9.78
C PHE A 195 -0.33 21.51 10.38
N ALA A 196 -1.14 20.69 11.05
CA ALA A 196 -2.44 21.11 11.57
C ALA A 196 -2.37 22.31 12.54
N VAL A 197 -1.46 22.26 13.51
CA VAL A 197 -1.33 23.30 14.55
C VAL A 197 -0.85 24.64 13.97
N PRO A 198 0.28 24.73 13.25
CA PRO A 198 0.73 26.01 12.69
C PRO A 198 -0.25 26.59 11.68
N CYS A 199 -0.93 25.76 10.87
CA CYS A 199 -1.98 26.25 9.97
C CYS A 199 -3.18 26.83 10.75
N GLN A 200 -3.58 26.20 11.85
CA GLN A 200 -4.64 26.75 12.71
C GLN A 200 -4.22 28.07 13.36
N ALA A 201 -2.96 28.19 13.79
CA ALA A 201 -2.42 29.42 14.37
C ALA A 201 -2.47 30.57 13.36
N ILE A 202 -2.03 30.33 12.12
CA ILE A 202 -2.10 31.32 11.04
C ILE A 202 -3.54 31.73 10.76
N ALA A 203 -4.47 30.78 10.68
CA ALA A 203 -5.89 31.07 10.46
C ALA A 203 -6.48 31.99 11.55
N LYS A 204 -6.04 31.84 12.81
CA LYS A 204 -6.49 32.69 13.93
C LYS A 204 -5.97 34.12 13.82
N LEU A 205 -4.75 34.34 13.32
CA LEU A 205 -4.19 35.69 13.13
C LEU A 205 -5.10 36.56 12.25
N TYR A 206 -5.73 35.96 11.24
CA TYR A 206 -6.67 36.65 10.35
C TYR A 206 -7.99 37.05 11.03
N THR A 207 -8.46 36.31 12.03
CA THR A 207 -9.76 36.59 12.68
C THR A 207 -9.71 37.78 13.64
N THR A 208 -8.52 38.11 14.14
CA THR A 208 -8.31 39.20 15.11
C THR A 208 -8.12 40.58 14.47
N ASP A 209 -7.87 40.66 13.15
CA ASP A 209 -7.44 41.91 12.48
C ASP A 209 -8.45 42.49 11.46
N VAL A 210 -9.72 42.04 11.50
CA VAL A 210 -10.80 42.50 10.57
C VAL A 210 -11.15 44.00 10.74
N GLY A 211 -10.46 44.72 11.62
CA GLY A 211 -10.62 46.17 11.79
C GLY A 211 -9.84 47.02 10.79
N GLN A 212 -8.61 46.66 10.39
CA GLN A 212 -7.76 47.58 9.60
C GLN A 212 -6.73 46.86 8.71
N SER A 213 -6.81 47.16 7.41
CA SER A 213 -5.72 47.11 6.40
C SER A 213 -5.56 45.85 5.51
N LYS A 214 -5.64 46.10 4.19
CA LYS A 214 -4.83 45.65 3.03
C LYS A 214 -3.95 44.37 3.07
N GLY A 215 -4.27 43.34 3.86
CA GLY A 215 -3.50 42.08 3.95
C GLY A 215 -3.91 40.94 3.00
N ALA A 216 -4.85 41.17 2.06
CA ALA A 216 -5.43 40.12 1.21
C ALA A 216 -4.43 39.38 0.30
N ALA A 217 -3.25 39.96 0.04
CA ALA A 217 -2.21 39.34 -0.80
C ALA A 217 -1.42 38.23 -0.08
N GLN A 218 -1.28 38.28 1.26
CA GLN A 218 -0.56 37.27 2.03
C GLN A 218 -1.38 35.98 2.24
N SER A 219 -2.71 36.09 2.30
CA SER A 219 -3.65 34.96 2.44
C SER A 219 -3.69 34.04 1.23
N VAL A 220 -3.45 34.55 0.01
CA VAL A 220 -3.37 33.72 -1.20
C VAL A 220 -2.08 32.90 -1.19
N VAL A 221 -0.99 33.43 -0.64
CA VAL A 221 0.32 32.74 -0.60
C VAL A 221 0.29 31.58 0.38
N VAL A 222 -0.22 31.73 1.60
CA VAL A 222 -0.27 30.63 2.57
C VAL A 222 -1.25 29.53 2.15
N LEU A 223 -2.41 29.90 1.60
CA LEU A 223 -3.38 28.93 1.07
C LEU A 223 -2.86 28.25 -0.21
N ALA A 224 -2.12 28.97 -1.07
CA ALA A 224 -1.47 28.41 -2.25
C ALA A 224 -0.27 27.52 -1.89
N LEU A 225 0.46 27.82 -0.82
CA LEU A 225 1.54 26.97 -0.29
C LEU A 225 0.99 25.70 0.36
N PHE A 226 -0.12 25.81 1.08
CA PHE A 226 -0.85 24.66 1.61
C PHE A 226 -1.43 23.81 0.48
N CYS A 227 -2.06 24.44 -0.52
CA CYS A 227 -2.50 23.75 -1.74
C CYS A 227 -1.32 23.19 -2.54
N ALA A 228 -0.14 23.80 -2.58
CA ALA A 228 1.03 23.24 -3.26
C ALA A 228 1.59 22.02 -2.52
N CYS A 229 1.60 22.06 -1.18
CA CYS A 229 1.96 20.92 -0.33
C CYS A 229 0.93 19.78 -0.46
N CYS A 230 -0.36 20.09 -0.54
CA CYS A 230 -1.44 19.12 -0.68
C CYS A 230 -1.70 18.66 -2.14
N ALA A 231 -1.38 19.46 -3.16
CA ALA A 231 -1.62 19.13 -4.58
C ALA A 231 -0.49 18.31 -5.19
N ARG A 232 0.78 18.49 -4.76
CA ARG A 232 1.84 17.52 -5.10
C ARG A 232 1.66 16.19 -4.38
N VAL A 233 0.97 16.19 -3.24
CA VAL A 233 0.46 15.01 -2.53
C VAL A 233 -0.64 14.28 -3.34
N SER A 234 -1.30 14.94 -4.28
CA SER A 234 -2.27 14.35 -5.20
C SER A 234 -1.63 14.03 -6.56
N THR A 235 -0.72 13.06 -6.61
CA THR A 235 -0.40 12.36 -7.87
C THR A 235 -1.53 11.41 -8.31
N TYR A 236 -2.65 11.37 -7.58
CA TYR A 236 -3.86 10.68 -7.96
C TYR A 236 -4.77 11.55 -8.84
N SER A 237 -5.45 10.90 -9.78
CA SER A 237 -6.45 11.49 -10.68
C SER A 237 -7.34 12.50 -9.95
N PRO A 238 -7.66 13.66 -10.57
CA PRO A 238 -8.63 14.64 -10.04
C PRO A 238 -9.95 14.01 -9.57
N GLU A 239 -10.36 12.88 -10.16
CA GLU A 239 -11.56 12.13 -9.80
C GLU A 239 -11.45 11.40 -8.45
N ALA A 240 -10.25 10.93 -8.07
CA ALA A 240 -10.00 10.28 -6.78
C ALA A 240 -10.00 11.32 -5.65
N PHE A 241 -9.42 12.50 -5.89
CA PHE A 241 -9.46 13.62 -4.95
C PHE A 241 -10.88 14.17 -4.76
N ALA A 242 -11.65 14.30 -5.84
CA ALA A 242 -13.06 14.72 -5.78
C ALA A 242 -13.94 13.75 -4.97
N ARG A 243 -13.63 12.44 -4.98
CA ARG A 243 -14.33 11.44 -4.15
C ARG A 243 -13.93 11.47 -2.67
N MET A 244 -12.76 12.01 -2.33
CA MET A 244 -12.27 12.10 -0.95
C MET A 244 -12.80 13.30 -0.15
N ASN A 245 -13.60 14.18 -0.76
CA ASN A 245 -14.33 15.30 -0.14
C ASN A 245 -13.69 15.83 1.17
N PRO A 246 -12.62 16.65 1.07
CA PRO A 246 -11.81 17.07 2.23
C PRO A 246 -12.63 17.82 3.29
N PHE A 247 -13.73 18.48 2.91
CA PHE A 247 -14.65 19.12 3.86
C PHE A 247 -15.43 18.11 4.73
N ARG A 248 -15.69 16.89 4.23
CA ARG A 248 -16.24 15.81 5.05
C ARG A 248 -15.17 15.15 5.93
N ALA A 249 -13.93 15.05 5.47
CA ALA A 249 -12.84 14.47 6.26
C ALA A 249 -12.53 15.32 7.50
N VAL A 250 -12.50 16.65 7.38
CA VAL A 250 -12.31 17.56 8.52
C VAL A 250 -13.45 17.46 9.54
N CYS A 251 -14.71 17.36 9.09
CA CYS A 251 -15.86 17.16 9.98
C CYS A 251 -15.90 15.74 10.62
N VAL A 252 -15.36 14.71 9.95
CA VAL A 252 -15.29 13.34 10.49
C VAL A 252 -14.15 13.20 11.51
N VAL A 253 -13.06 13.94 11.37
CA VAL A 253 -11.97 13.97 12.35
C VAL A 253 -12.43 14.63 13.66
N ASP A 254 -13.22 15.70 13.60
CA ASP A 254 -13.84 16.30 14.80
C ASP A 254 -14.84 15.34 15.49
N CYS A 255 -15.60 14.55 14.71
CA CYS A 255 -16.57 13.60 15.26
C CYS A 255 -15.91 12.30 15.79
N GLN A 256 -14.78 11.87 15.21
CA GLN A 256 -14.02 10.70 15.69
C GLN A 256 -13.12 11.01 16.89
N TYR A 257 -12.62 12.24 17.03
CA TYR A 257 -11.83 12.64 18.21
C TYR A 257 -12.67 12.71 19.50
N GLN A 258 -13.95 13.08 19.42
CA GLN A 258 -14.84 13.03 20.59
C GLN A 258 -15.27 11.61 20.97
N CYS A 259 -15.36 10.67 20.02
CA CYS A 259 -15.73 9.28 20.31
C CYS A 259 -14.56 8.37 20.73
N ARG A 260 -13.29 8.73 20.46
CA ARG A 260 -12.13 7.85 20.74
C ARG A 260 -11.47 8.01 22.11
N ILE A 261 -11.86 9.00 22.92
CA ILE A 261 -11.39 9.09 24.31
C ILE A 261 -12.12 8.08 25.23
N ALA A 262 -13.28 7.56 24.84
CA ALA A 262 -14.03 6.57 25.62
C ALA A 262 -13.74 5.09 25.26
N GLY A 263 -13.12 4.81 24.10
CA GLY A 263 -12.98 3.44 23.57
C GLY A 263 -11.59 2.82 23.60
N ALA A 264 -10.53 3.60 23.82
CA ALA A 264 -9.15 3.16 23.58
C ALA A 264 -8.46 2.43 24.76
N VAL A 265 -9.17 2.13 25.86
CA VAL A 265 -8.57 1.45 27.04
C VAL A 265 -8.78 -0.08 27.02
N LYS A 266 -9.50 -0.66 26.06
CA LYS A 266 -9.85 -2.11 26.11
C LYS A 266 -9.29 -3.02 25.02
N PHE A 267 -8.53 -2.52 24.04
CA PHE A 267 -8.15 -3.35 22.88
C PHE A 267 -6.69 -3.83 22.81
N LEU A 268 -5.88 -3.60 23.85
CA LEU A 268 -4.45 -4.00 23.87
C LEU A 268 -4.12 -5.09 24.90
N ALA A 269 -5.03 -6.05 25.15
CA ALA A 269 -4.68 -7.21 25.97
C ALA A 269 -5.39 -8.51 25.48
N ARG A 270 -4.70 -9.24 24.60
CA ARG A 270 -4.58 -10.72 24.48
C ARG A 270 -4.83 -11.33 23.09
N PRO A 271 -4.15 -12.47 22.78
CA PRO A 271 -4.16 -13.10 21.46
C PRO A 271 -5.17 -14.27 21.32
N SER A 272 -5.35 -14.71 20.06
CA SER A 272 -5.99 -15.94 19.56
C SER A 272 -7.52 -16.10 19.67
N ASN A 273 -8.23 -15.96 18.53
CA ASN A 273 -8.86 -17.08 17.80
C ASN A 273 -9.77 -16.57 16.67
N PHE A 274 -9.77 -17.33 15.57
CA PHE A 274 -10.60 -17.17 14.38
C PHE A 274 -12.04 -17.62 14.67
N ALA A 275 -13.05 -16.85 14.27
CA ALA A 275 -14.39 -17.36 13.92
C ALA A 275 -15.19 -16.33 13.11
N GLU A 276 -15.95 -16.87 12.18
CA GLU A 276 -16.75 -16.24 11.13
C GLU A 276 -17.88 -15.33 11.67
N SER A 277 -18.21 -14.28 10.92
CA SER A 277 -19.55 -14.14 10.31
C SER A 277 -19.67 -12.80 9.60
N SER A 278 -19.93 -12.87 8.30
CA SER A 278 -20.47 -11.81 7.47
C SER A 278 -21.98 -11.66 7.74
N SER A 279 -22.42 -10.46 8.08
CA SER A 279 -23.66 -9.82 7.60
C SER A 279 -24.11 -8.70 8.55
N ASN A 280 -24.74 -7.68 7.95
CA ASN A 280 -25.43 -6.55 8.57
C ASN A 280 -24.52 -5.44 9.09
N PHE A 281 -24.47 -4.31 8.37
CA PHE A 281 -24.95 -3.02 8.89
C PHE A 281 -24.86 -1.95 7.78
N LEU A 282 -25.99 -1.73 7.12
CA LEU A 282 -26.29 -0.51 6.36
C LEU A 282 -27.59 0.03 6.96
N THR A 283 -27.55 0.96 7.91
CA THR A 283 -28.63 1.95 8.07
C THR A 283 -28.28 3.12 9.02
N VAL A 284 -28.51 4.33 8.48
CA VAL A 284 -28.93 5.61 9.10
C VAL A 284 -27.96 6.38 10.01
N CYS A 285 -27.36 7.44 9.46
CA CYS A 285 -27.08 8.68 10.20
C CYS A 285 -28.16 9.72 9.86
N ARG A 286 -29.07 9.96 10.82
CA ARG A 286 -29.88 11.19 10.93
C ARG A 286 -29.52 11.83 12.27
N CYS A 287 -28.85 12.98 12.25
CA CYS A 287 -28.71 13.83 13.42
C CYS A 287 -28.97 15.30 13.02
N ASN A 288 -30.22 15.72 13.12
CA ASN A 288 -30.61 17.10 13.40
C ASN A 288 -31.31 17.06 14.78
N ASN A 289 -31.00 18.03 15.65
CA ASN A 289 -31.63 18.32 16.96
C ASN A 289 -31.14 17.59 18.23
N SER A 290 -29.90 17.80 18.65
CA SER A 290 -29.47 17.41 20.00
C SER A 290 -28.49 18.40 20.68
N VAL A 291 -28.78 19.70 20.60
CA VAL A 291 -28.10 20.73 21.43
C VAL A 291 -28.99 21.16 22.62
N SER A 292 -30.28 20.83 22.62
CA SER A 292 -31.23 21.20 23.70
C SER A 292 -31.27 20.19 24.86
N ALA A 293 -30.90 18.92 24.64
CA ALA A 293 -31.05 17.86 25.64
C ALA A 293 -29.90 17.78 26.67
N LEU A 294 -28.68 18.22 26.32
CA LEU A 294 -27.53 18.15 27.24
C LEU A 294 -27.57 19.25 28.33
N HIS A 295 -28.26 20.36 28.09
CA HIS A 295 -28.33 21.46 29.07
C HIS A 295 -29.29 21.18 30.24
N LYS A 296 -30.20 20.21 30.11
CA LYS A 296 -31.10 19.79 31.20
C LYS A 296 -30.53 18.71 32.11
N PHE A 297 -29.47 18.02 31.70
CA PHE A 297 -28.85 16.95 32.49
C PHE A 297 -27.81 17.47 33.50
N CYS A 298 -27.17 18.61 33.22
CA CYS A 298 -26.15 19.20 34.10
C CYS A 298 -26.69 20.10 35.23
N GLN A 299 -28.01 20.28 35.35
CA GLN A 299 -28.61 21.09 36.43
C GLN A 299 -29.22 20.26 37.58
N SER A 300 -29.18 18.93 37.52
CA SER A 300 -29.84 18.06 38.53
C SER A 300 -28.89 17.37 39.52
N HIS A 301 -27.60 17.70 39.57
CA HIS A 301 -26.64 17.04 40.48
C HIS A 301 -25.71 18.00 41.23
N THR A 302 -26.27 19.06 41.79
CA THR A 302 -25.63 19.84 42.87
C THR A 302 -26.61 20.14 43.98
N SER A 303 -27.05 19.11 44.70
CA SER A 303 -27.55 19.22 46.08
C SER A 303 -27.71 17.83 46.69
N GLU A 304 -26.79 17.43 47.58
CA GLU A 304 -27.03 16.61 48.78
C GLU A 304 -25.69 16.08 49.32
N SER A 305 -25.10 16.85 50.24
CA SER A 305 -24.25 16.31 51.30
C SER A 305 -24.36 17.25 52.50
N THR A 306 -25.29 16.93 53.39
CA THR A 306 -25.32 17.43 54.76
C THR A 306 -26.07 16.42 55.61
N ARG A 307 -25.30 15.49 56.22
CA ARG A 307 -25.49 14.94 57.56
C ARG A 307 -24.28 14.11 57.93
#